data_AF-A0A6M3IH79-F1
#
_entry.id   AF-A0A6M3IH79-F1
#
_cell.length_a   1.000
_cell.length_b   1.000
_cell.length_c   1.000
_cell.angle_alpha   90.00
_cell.angle_beta   90.00
_cell.angle_gamma   90.00
#
_symmetry.space_group_name_H-M   'P 1'
#
loop_
_entity.id
_entity.type
_entity.pdbx_description
1 polymer ?
#
loop_
_entity_poly.entity_id
_entity_poly.type
_entity_poly.pdbx_seq_one_letter_code
_entity_poly.pdbx_strand_id
1 'polypeptide(L)' 'MRQPIKFKPDKGKVLDVKIVKTNKLSWVVDLLEHNEVVKRIKVSKKSRKLIYP' A
#
# COMPACT_ATOMS: atom_id res chain seq x y z
N MET A 1 7.14 -13.57 3.00
CA MET A 1 7.25 -12.25 2.34
C MET A 1 6.76 -11.20 3.32
N ARG A 2 7.54 -10.13 3.56
CA ARG A 2 7.11 -9.02 4.42
C ARG A 2 5.93 -8.31 3.76
N GLN A 3 4.90 -8.02 4.54
CA GLN A 3 3.73 -7.26 4.09
C GLN A 3 4.00 -5.76 4.28
N PRO A 4 3.63 -4.90 3.33
CA PRO A 4 3.81 -3.48 3.44
C PRO A 4 2.81 -2.94 4.43
N ILE A 5 3.31 -2.08 5.30
CA ILE A 5 2.54 -1.42 6.34
C ILE A 5 2.16 0.01 5.93
N LYS A 6 2.98 0.65 5.10
CA LYS A 6 2.77 2.04 4.67
C LYS A 6 3.03 2.23 3.17
N PHE A 7 2.34 3.21 2.59
CA PHE A 7 2.52 3.66 1.22
C PHE A 7 2.93 5.13 1.20
N LYS A 8 4.08 5.43 0.60
CA LYS A 8 4.60 6.79 0.43
C LYS A 8 4.52 7.20 -1.04
N PRO A 9 3.55 8.04 -1.44
CA PRO A 9 3.52 8.63 -2.77
C PRO A 9 4.69 9.62 -2.95
N ASP A 10 5.07 9.92 -4.20
CA ASP A 10 6.16 10.87 -4.51
C ASP A 10 5.86 12.29 -3.98
N LYS A 11 4.58 12.66 -3.94
CA LYS A 11 4.08 13.90 -3.35
C LYS A 11 2.88 13.57 -2.48
N GLY A 12 3.01 13.74 -1.17
CA GLY A 12 1.91 13.51 -0.23
C GLY A 12 2.35 12.93 1.11
N LYS A 13 1.37 12.76 2.00
CA LYS A 13 1.57 12.11 3.30
C LYS A 13 1.75 10.60 3.13
N VAL A 14 2.44 10.00 4.10
CA VAL A 14 2.53 8.54 4.19
C VAL A 14 1.17 8.03 4.66
N LEU A 15 0.60 7.08 3.92
CA LEU A 15 -0.70 6.49 4.21
C LEU A 15 -0.50 5.07 4.72
N ASP A 16 -1.35 4.63 5.64
CA ASP A 16 -1.38 3.24 6.05
C ASP A 16 -1.97 2.39 4.92
N VAL A 17 -1.55 1.13 4.82
CA VAL A 17 -2.06 0.22 3.79
C VAL A 17 -2.66 -1.03 4.40
N LYS A 18 -3.85 -1.37 3.91
CA LYS A 18 -4.50 -2.65 4.18
C LYS A 18 -4.51 -3.48 2.90
N ILE A 19 -3.90 -4.66 2.94
CA ILE A 19 -3.86 -5.54 1.76
C ILE A 19 -5.21 -6.22 1.61
N VAL A 20 -5.87 -6.00 0.48
CA VAL A 20 -7.15 -6.62 0.14
C VAL A 20 -6.94 -7.93 -0.60
N LYS A 21 -6.02 -7.94 -1.58
CA LYS A 21 -5.75 -9.11 -2.40
C LYS A 21 -4.28 -9.19 -2.79
N THR A 22 -3.73 -10.39 -2.75
CA THR A 22 -2.35 -10.67 -3.20
C THR A 22 -2.35 -11.48 -4.49
N ASN A 23 -1.56 -11.03 -5.47
CA ASN A 23 -1.26 -11.77 -6.69
C ASN A 23 0.23 -12.15 -6.72
N LYS A 24 0.69 -12.92 -7.72
CA LYS A 24 2.12 -13.27 -7.85
C LYS A 24 3.03 -12.02 -7.85
N LEU A 25 2.72 -11.03 -8.70
CA LEU A 25 3.58 -9.85 -8.94
C LEU A 25 3.10 -8.54 -8.28
N SER A 26 1.85 -8.49 -7.82
CA SER A 26 1.23 -7.24 -7.34
C SER A 26 0.33 -7.47 -6.14
N TRP A 27 0.03 -6.39 -5.44
CA TRP A 27 -0.96 -6.29 -4.38
C TRP A 27 -2.05 -5.30 -4.75
N VAL A 28 -3.26 -5.61 -4.34
CA VAL A 28 -4.35 -4.64 -4.26
C VAL A 28 -4.42 -4.22 -2.81
N VAL A 29 -4.17 -2.94 -2.57
CA VAL A 29 -4.11 -2.34 -1.23
C VAL A 29 -5.09 -1.19 -1.14
N ASP A 30 -5.73 -1.08 0.01
CA ASP A 30 -6.52 0.08 0.42
C ASP A 30 -5.59 1.03 1.19
N LEU A 31 -5.46 2.25 0.69
CA LEU A 31 -4.81 3.36 1.39
C LEU A 31 -5.78 3.88 2.45
N LEU A 32 -5.30 3.98 3.68
CA LEU A 32 -6.04 4.45 4.83
C LEU A 32 -5.53 5.82 5.25
N GLU A 33 -6.45 6.75 5.52
CA GLU A 33 -6.19 8.01 6.21
C GLU A 33 -7.18 8.11 7.37
N HIS A 34 -6.71 8.34 8.60
CA HIS A 34 -7.57 8.36 9.79
C HIS A 34 -8.48 7.12 9.96
N ASN A 35 -7.98 5.91 9.62
CA ASN A 35 -8.72 4.64 9.59
C ASN A 35 -9.86 4.55 8.56
N GLU A 36 -10.04 5.54 7.69
CA GLU A 36 -10.97 5.47 6.56
C GLU A 36 -10.25 5.11 5.27
N VAL A 37 -10.91 4.30 4.42
CA VAL A 37 -10.37 3.93 3.11
C VAL A 37 -10.52 5.11 2.16
N VAL A 38 -9.42 5.82 1.90
CA VAL A 38 -9.41 6.94 0.97
C VAL A 38 -9.25 6.50 -0.48
N LYS A 39 -8.51 5.40 -0.74
CA LYS A 39 -8.25 4.95 -2.10
C LYS A 39 -7.82 3.50 -2.19
N ARG A 40 -8.38 2.75 -3.13
CA ARG A 40 -7.89 1.41 -3.51
C ARG A 40 -6.93 1.50 -4.69
N ILE A 41 -5.74 0.92 -4.56
CA ILE A 41 -4.73 0.91 -5.62
C ILE A 41 -4.14 -0.48 -5.83
N LYS A 42 -3.75 -0.77 -7.07
CA LYS A 42 -2.92 -1.92 -7.42
C LYS A 42 -1.46 -1.48 -7.49
N VAL A 43 -0.61 -2.11 -6.69
CA VAL A 43 0.82 -1.79 -6.56
C VAL A 43 1.66 -3.03 -6.83
N SER A 44 2.76 -2.87 -7.56
CA SER A 44 3.74 -3.94 -7.72
C SER A 44 4.41 -4.25 -6.38
N LYS A 45 4.66 -5.53 -6.08
CA LYS A 45 5.42 -5.92 -4.88
C LYS A 45 6.85 -5.38 -4.88
N LYS A 46 7.38 -4.99 -6.05
CA LYS A 46 8.70 -4.35 -6.20
C LYS A 46 8.63 -2.82 -6.14
N SER A 47 7.47 -2.23 -5.87
CA SER A 47 7.31 -0.78 -5.86
C SER A 47 8.10 -0.15 -4.70
N ARG A 48 8.95 0.85 -5.01
CA ARG A 48 9.68 1.66 -4.02
C ARG A 48 8.77 2.53 -3.13
N LYS A 49 7.48 2.63 -3.48
CA LYS A 49 6.48 3.37 -2.72
C LYS A 49 5.94 2.58 -1.51
N LEU A 50 6.22 1.28 -1.44
CA LEU A 50 5.80 0.42 -0.34
C LEU A 50 6.88 0.38 0.74
N ILE A 51 6.46 0.59 1.99
CA ILE A 51 7.31 0.51 3.17
C ILE A 51 6.97 -0.79 3.90
N TYR A 52 8.00 -1.57 4.17
CA TYR A 52 7.94 -2.84 4.89
C TYR A 52 8.43 -2.62 6.33
N PRO A 53 7.94 -3.41 7.30
CA PRO A 53 8.59 -3.51 8.61
C PRO A 53 9.99 -4.13 8.49
#